data_AF-A0A9E5E461-F1
#
_entry.id   AF-A0A9E5E461-F1
#
_cell.length_a   1.000
_cell.length_b   1.000
_cell.length_c   1.000
_cell.angle_alpha   90.00
_cell.angle_beta   90.00
_cell.angle_gamma   90.00
#
_symmetry.space_group_name_H-M   'P 1'
#
loop_
_entity.id
_entity.type
_entity.pdbx_description
1 polymer ?
#
loop_
_entity_poly.entity_id
_entity_poly.type
_entity_poly.pdbx_seq_one_letter_code
_entity_poly.pdbx_strand_id
1 'polypeptide(L)'
;MVDGQASPVPAEELLTPLLPGINLSAFDLLMPYLYWPNFELTRIDRVRGRPAHTFVFRPPVTFARAHPEVALVRAYLDTQFNVLMQAEQLDASGRILTSFSLGELKKVGEQWMLKSIDLRNESTRDKTRFLVTAAGLSLEFSAGLFEPARLSDDVAPPPASRLVRFAQ
;
A
#
# COMPACT_ATOMS: atom_id res chain seq x y z
N MET A 1 -6.64 15.91 12.71
CA MET A 1 -8.06 15.94 13.08
C MET A 1 -8.36 17.29 13.72
N VAL A 2 -9.04 18.16 13.00
CA VAL A 2 -9.63 19.38 13.57
C VAL A 2 -11.14 19.10 13.55
N ASP A 3 -11.76 19.06 14.73
CA ASP A 3 -13.22 19.03 14.93
C ASP A 3 -14.03 17.77 14.55
N GLY A 4 -13.41 16.60 14.41
CA GLY A 4 -14.16 15.34 14.20
C GLY A 4 -14.90 15.25 12.85
N GLN A 5 -14.59 16.17 11.94
CA GLN A 5 -15.10 16.20 10.58
C GLN A 5 -14.08 15.56 9.65
N ALA A 6 -14.53 14.67 8.75
CA ALA A 6 -13.65 14.07 7.76
C ALA A 6 -13.11 15.14 6.80
N SER A 7 -11.79 15.14 6.62
CA SER A 7 -11.10 15.98 5.65
C SER A 7 -10.35 15.09 4.65
N PRO A 8 -10.26 15.48 3.37
CA PRO A 8 -9.35 14.83 2.44
C PRO A 8 -7.91 14.88 2.97
N VAL A 9 -7.15 13.81 2.78
CA VAL A 9 -5.70 13.85 3.01
C VAL A 9 -5.09 14.67 1.89
N PRO A 10 -4.47 15.83 2.18
CA PRO A 10 -3.88 16.65 1.15
C PRO A 10 -2.64 15.97 0.56
N ALA A 11 -2.24 16.40 -0.63
CA ALA A 11 -1.17 15.73 -1.37
C ALA A 11 0.13 15.70 -0.55
N GLU A 12 0.50 16.80 0.09
CA GLU A 12 1.67 16.96 0.96
C GLU A 12 1.70 16.02 2.17
N GLU A 13 0.56 15.46 2.60
CA GLU A 13 0.49 14.55 3.74
C GLU A 13 0.46 13.07 3.33
N LEU A 14 0.42 12.76 2.02
CA LEU A 14 0.30 11.37 1.55
C LEU A 14 1.44 10.46 2.02
N LEU A 15 2.66 11.00 2.15
CA LEU A 15 3.85 10.27 2.62
C LEU A 15 4.04 10.36 4.15
N THR A 16 3.20 11.12 4.85
CA THR A 16 3.25 11.20 6.31
C THR A 16 2.81 9.86 6.92
N PRO A 17 3.52 9.35 7.93
CA PRO A 17 3.08 8.16 8.66
C PRO A 17 1.67 8.29 9.23
N LEU A 18 0.86 7.24 9.05
CA LEU A 18 -0.53 7.20 9.52
C LEU A 18 -0.62 7.21 11.05
N LEU A 19 0.40 6.70 11.74
CA LEU A 19 0.49 6.67 13.20
C LEU A 19 1.89 7.07 13.66
N PRO A 20 2.03 7.68 14.86
CA PRO A 20 3.34 7.90 15.46
C PRO A 20 4.11 6.59 15.63
N GLY A 21 5.41 6.61 15.31
CA GLY A 21 6.31 5.48 15.53
C GLY A 21 6.26 4.37 14.48
N ILE A 22 5.51 4.54 13.38
CA ILE A 22 5.54 3.63 12.23
C ILE A 22 5.97 4.35 10.96
N ASN A 23 6.35 3.59 9.93
CA ASN A 23 6.74 4.11 8.61
C ASN A 23 5.62 4.01 7.57
N LEU A 24 4.46 3.42 7.91
CA LEU A 24 3.37 3.20 6.96
C LEU A 24 2.59 4.50 6.73
N SER A 25 2.61 5.00 5.49
CA SER A 25 1.83 6.19 5.07
C SER A 25 0.56 5.82 4.30
N ALA A 26 -0.29 6.81 4.01
CA ALA A 26 -1.47 6.63 3.16
C ALA A 26 -1.07 6.22 1.74
N PHE A 27 0.04 6.76 1.22
CA PHE A 27 0.58 6.42 -0.09
C PHE A 27 0.94 4.93 -0.20
N ASP A 28 1.54 4.36 0.85
CA ASP A 28 1.97 2.96 0.84
C ASP A 28 0.79 1.99 0.93
N LEU A 29 -0.27 2.37 1.66
CA LEU A 29 -1.46 1.54 1.81
C LEU A 29 -2.34 1.58 0.56
N LEU A 30 -2.53 2.76 -0.03
CA LEU A 30 -3.39 2.96 -1.20
C LEU A 30 -2.68 2.64 -2.53
N MET A 31 -1.35 2.61 -2.53
CA MET A 31 -0.49 2.37 -3.71
C MET A 31 -0.94 3.15 -4.96
N PRO A 32 -1.17 4.48 -4.86
CA PRO A 32 -1.78 5.25 -5.94
C PRO A 32 -0.92 5.29 -7.21
N TYR A 33 0.39 5.02 -7.08
CA TYR A 33 1.33 4.94 -8.20
C TYR A 33 0.96 3.86 -9.22
N LEU A 34 0.25 2.80 -8.84
CA LEU A 34 -0.24 1.77 -9.77
C LEU A 34 -1.22 2.33 -10.80
N TYR A 35 -1.76 3.52 -10.56
CA TYR A 35 -2.72 4.22 -11.42
C TYR A 35 -2.12 5.47 -12.08
N TRP A 36 -0.82 5.72 -11.92
CA TRP A 36 -0.18 6.84 -12.61
C TRP A 36 -0.13 6.59 -14.12
N PRO A 37 -0.47 7.59 -14.95
CA PRO A 37 -0.57 7.39 -16.39
C PRO A 37 0.79 7.23 -17.09
N ASN A 38 1.87 7.72 -16.47
CA ASN A 38 3.22 7.61 -16.99
C ASN A 38 3.94 6.44 -16.35
N PHE A 39 3.92 5.29 -17.02
CA PHE A 39 4.63 4.10 -16.58
C PHE A 39 5.24 3.33 -17.75
N GLU A 40 6.27 2.56 -17.44
CA GLU A 40 6.98 1.72 -18.41
C GLU A 40 7.30 0.34 -17.81
N LEU A 41 7.08 -0.73 -18.58
CA LEU A 41 7.65 -2.05 -18.30
C LEU A 41 9.09 -2.06 -18.81
N THR A 42 10.05 -2.17 -17.89
CA THR A 42 11.47 -2.02 -18.23
C THR A 42 12.15 -3.34 -18.54
N ARG A 43 11.90 -4.38 -17.73
CA ARG A 43 12.52 -5.71 -17.85
C ARG A 43 11.84 -6.74 -16.94
N ILE A 44 12.34 -7.96 -16.97
CA ILE A 44 12.05 -9.00 -16.00
C ILE A 44 13.25 -9.17 -15.08
N ASP A 45 13.08 -8.95 -13.78
CA ASP A 45 14.09 -9.16 -12.74
C ASP A 45 13.76 -10.39 -11.88
N ARG A 46 14.69 -10.79 -11.01
CA ARG A 46 14.47 -11.84 -10.02
C ARG A 46 14.32 -11.23 -8.64
N VAL A 47 13.11 -11.24 -8.09
CA VAL A 47 12.79 -10.74 -6.74
C VAL A 47 12.49 -11.92 -5.84
N ARG A 48 13.27 -12.09 -4.77
CA ARG A 48 13.13 -13.21 -3.81
C ARG A 48 13.06 -14.58 -4.49
N GLY A 49 13.88 -14.77 -5.52
CA GLY A 49 13.95 -16.03 -6.25
C GLY A 49 12.89 -16.23 -7.33
N ARG A 50 11.92 -15.31 -7.49
CA ARG A 50 10.85 -15.41 -8.50
C ARG A 50 11.06 -14.38 -9.62
N PRO A 51 10.76 -14.74 -10.88
CA PRO A 51 10.72 -13.76 -11.96
C PRO A 51 9.61 -12.72 -11.73
N ALA A 52 9.93 -11.45 -11.92
CA ALA A 52 8.98 -10.35 -11.76
C ALA A 52 9.15 -9.30 -12.87
N HIS A 53 8.04 -8.83 -13.42
CA HIS A 53 8.00 -7.66 -14.28
C HIS A 53 8.36 -6.41 -13.48
N THR A 54 9.36 -5.67 -13.95
CA THR A 54 9.82 -4.43 -13.34
C THR A 54 9.20 -3.24 -14.06
N PHE A 55 8.26 -2.60 -13.38
CA PHE A 55 7.63 -1.37 -13.82
C PHE A 55 8.30 -0.15 -13.18
N VAL A 56 8.40 0.93 -13.94
CA VAL A 56 8.77 2.25 -13.45
C VAL A 56 7.58 3.17 -13.65
N PHE A 57 7.12 3.78 -12.57
CA PHE A 57 6.02 4.75 -12.54
C PHE A 57 6.57 6.13 -12.22
N ARG A 58 6.28 7.11 -13.07
CA ARG A 58 6.70 8.49 -12.88
C ARG A 58 5.54 9.31 -12.33
N PRO A 59 5.78 10.13 -11.28
CA PRO A 59 4.72 10.85 -10.61
C PRO A 59 4.03 11.86 -11.55
N PRO A 60 2.71 12.04 -11.45
CA PRO A 60 2.06 13.18 -12.06
C PRO A 60 2.59 14.49 -11.45
N VAL A 61 2.49 15.58 -12.20
CA VAL A 61 3.03 16.90 -11.81
C VAL A 61 2.53 17.34 -10.43
N THR A 62 1.27 17.05 -10.10
CA THR A 62 0.68 17.40 -8.80
C THR A 62 1.39 16.70 -7.64
N PHE A 63 1.66 15.40 -7.76
CA PHE A 63 2.42 14.64 -6.77
C PHE A 63 3.87 15.10 -6.70
N ALA A 64 4.53 15.24 -7.85
CA ALA A 64 5.94 15.64 -7.93
C ALA A 64 6.20 17.04 -7.32
N ARG A 65 5.21 17.94 -7.34
CA ARG A 65 5.29 19.24 -6.67
C ARG A 65 5.22 19.13 -5.15
N ALA A 66 4.40 18.22 -4.64
CA ALA A 66 4.23 18.02 -3.19
C ALA A 66 5.40 17.21 -2.60
N HIS A 67 5.92 16.23 -3.36
CA HIS A 67 6.96 15.28 -2.93
C HIS A 67 8.11 15.24 -3.95
N PRO A 68 8.88 16.33 -4.09
CA PRO A 68 9.97 16.42 -5.06
C PRO A 68 11.12 15.45 -4.81
N GLU A 69 11.21 14.89 -3.60
CA GLU A 69 12.18 13.86 -3.24
C GLU A 69 11.91 12.52 -3.93
N VAL A 70 10.65 12.22 -4.29
CA VAL A 70 10.28 10.99 -4.99
C VAL A 70 10.29 11.22 -6.50
N ALA A 71 11.35 10.80 -7.17
CA ALA A 71 11.48 10.92 -8.62
C ALA A 71 10.67 9.87 -9.39
N LEU A 72 10.57 8.65 -8.84
CA LEU A 72 9.79 7.56 -9.42
C LEU A 72 9.48 6.47 -8.38
N VAL A 73 8.50 5.63 -8.70
CA VAL A 73 8.26 4.36 -8.00
C VAL A 73 8.63 3.20 -8.92
N ARG A 74 9.45 2.29 -8.44
CA ARG A 74 9.74 1.03 -9.13
C ARG A 74 8.94 -0.08 -8.47
N ALA A 75 8.13 -0.81 -9.25
CA ALA A 75 7.33 -1.91 -8.74
C ALA A 75 7.65 -3.23 -9.45
N TYR A 76 7.63 -4.31 -8.69
CA TYR A 76 7.94 -5.65 -9.16
C TYR A 76 6.69 -6.52 -9.02
N LEU A 77 6.10 -6.91 -10.15
CA LEU A 77 4.91 -7.77 -10.18
C LEU A 77 5.33 -9.17 -10.63
N ASP A 78 4.94 -10.19 -9.88
CA ASP A 78 5.22 -11.58 -10.25
C ASP A 78 4.75 -11.89 -11.68
N THR A 79 5.56 -12.59 -12.49
CA THR A 79 5.20 -12.85 -13.89
C THR A 79 4.06 -13.84 -14.06
N GLN A 80 3.74 -14.64 -13.04
CA GLN A 80 2.72 -15.67 -13.10
C GLN A 80 1.38 -15.19 -12.53
N PHE A 81 1.40 -14.57 -11.36
CA PHE A 81 0.19 -14.17 -10.64
C PHE A 81 -0.11 -12.67 -10.70
N ASN A 82 0.79 -11.87 -11.29
CA ASN A 82 0.70 -10.41 -11.37
C ASN A 82 0.49 -9.72 -10.00
N VAL A 83 0.95 -10.37 -8.92
CA VAL A 83 0.89 -9.81 -7.58
C VAL A 83 2.11 -8.91 -7.35
N LEU A 84 1.88 -7.74 -6.76
CA LEU A 84 2.96 -6.85 -6.31
C LEU A 84 3.83 -7.56 -5.27
N MET A 85 5.08 -7.83 -5.62
CA MET A 85 6.07 -8.45 -4.74
C MET A 85 6.86 -7.43 -3.94
N GLN A 86 7.20 -6.30 -4.57
CA GLN A 86 8.01 -5.24 -4.00
C GLN A 86 7.71 -3.93 -4.71
N ALA A 87 7.76 -2.82 -3.98
CA ALA A 87 7.77 -1.49 -4.55
C ALA A 87 8.81 -0.63 -3.83
N GLU A 88 9.42 0.28 -4.56
CA GLU A 88 10.50 1.14 -4.07
C GLU A 88 10.22 2.56 -4.51
N GLN A 89 10.29 3.51 -3.58
CA GLN A 89 10.31 4.93 -3.90
C GLN A 89 11.77 5.33 -4.11
N LEU A 90 12.07 5.98 -5.23
CA LEU A 90 13.44 6.37 -5.59
C LEU A 90 13.56 7.88 -5.76
N ASP A 91 14.68 8.43 -5.31
CA ASP A 91 15.05 9.81 -5.62
C ASP A 91 15.67 9.96 -7.01
N ALA A 92 15.97 11.21 -7.40
CA ALA A 92 16.51 11.53 -8.71
C ALA A 92 17.90 10.92 -8.99
N SER A 93 18.63 10.52 -7.95
CA SER A 93 19.92 9.82 -8.08
C SER A 93 19.77 8.31 -8.24
N GLY A 94 18.54 7.78 -8.13
CA GLY A 94 18.26 6.36 -8.13
C GLY A 94 18.48 5.68 -6.78
N ARG A 95 18.65 6.45 -5.70
CA ARG A 95 18.70 5.90 -4.34
C ARG A 95 17.29 5.57 -3.88
N ILE A 96 17.15 4.41 -3.24
CA ILE A 96 15.88 3.96 -2.65
C ILE A 96 15.65 4.74 -1.35
N LEU A 97 14.49 5.38 -1.23
CA LEU A 97 14.04 6.08 -0.03
C LEU A 97 13.30 5.14 0.91
N THR A 98 12.34 4.40 0.34
CA THR A 98 11.54 3.40 1.06
C THR A 98 11.37 2.14 0.21
N SER A 99 11.24 1.00 0.89
CA SER A 99 10.90 -0.27 0.25
C SER A 99 9.65 -0.87 0.89
N PHE A 100 8.62 -1.10 0.09
CA PHE A 100 7.49 -1.97 0.38
C PHE A 100 7.85 -3.39 -0.08
N SER A 101 7.59 -4.38 0.76
CA SER A 101 7.82 -5.78 0.42
C SER A 101 6.64 -6.65 0.84
N LEU A 102 6.10 -7.41 -0.11
CA LEU A 102 5.15 -8.47 0.18
C LEU A 102 5.81 -9.52 1.07
N GLY A 103 5.23 -9.82 2.23
CA GLY A 103 5.67 -10.93 3.08
C GLY A 103 4.93 -12.21 2.71
N GLU A 104 3.64 -12.26 3.03
CA GLU A 104 2.79 -13.44 2.86
C GLU A 104 1.46 -13.08 2.19
N LEU A 105 0.95 -14.04 1.41
CA LEU A 105 -0.41 -14.05 0.90
C LEU A 105 -1.18 -15.21 1.55
N LYS A 106 -2.47 -15.02 1.77
CA LYS A 106 -3.36 -16.07 2.25
C LYS A 106 -4.56 -16.18 1.31
N LYS A 107 -4.83 -17.39 0.82
CA LYS A 107 -6.07 -17.67 0.09
C LYS A 107 -7.25 -17.68 1.07
N VAL A 108 -8.27 -16.88 0.77
CA VAL A 108 -9.54 -16.78 1.50
C VAL A 108 -10.64 -16.98 0.47
N GLY A 109 -11.43 -18.05 0.61
CA GLY A 109 -12.31 -18.50 -0.48
C GLY A 109 -11.50 -18.72 -1.76
N GLU A 110 -11.87 -18.03 -2.84
CA GLU A 110 -11.16 -18.07 -4.12
C GLU A 110 -10.17 -16.91 -4.35
N GLN A 111 -10.02 -15.99 -3.39
CA GLN A 111 -9.19 -14.79 -3.54
C GLN A 111 -7.89 -14.91 -2.73
N TRP A 112 -6.78 -14.48 -3.33
CA TRP A 112 -5.51 -14.30 -2.62
C TRP A 112 -5.51 -12.93 -1.94
N MET A 113 -5.40 -12.93 -0.62
CA MET A 113 -5.38 -11.74 0.21
C MET A 113 -3.98 -11.46 0.72
N LEU A 114 -3.63 -10.19 0.85
CA LEU A 114 -2.44 -9.76 1.57
C LEU A 114 -2.53 -10.22 3.03
N LYS A 115 -1.55 -10.97 3.52
CA LYS A 115 -1.42 -11.33 4.94
C LYS A 115 -0.41 -10.44 5.65
N SER A 116 0.72 -10.15 5.00
CA SER A 116 1.72 -9.28 5.61
C SER A 116 2.51 -8.49 4.59
N ILE A 117 2.88 -7.27 4.96
CA ILE A 117 3.86 -6.45 4.25
C ILE A 117 4.89 -5.92 5.23
N ASP A 118 6.07 -5.69 4.69
CA ASP A 118 7.16 -5.03 5.38
C ASP A 118 7.46 -3.73 4.66
N LEU A 119 7.36 -2.62 5.39
CA LEU A 119 7.85 -1.32 4.96
C LEU A 119 9.17 -1.02 5.64
N ARG A 120 10.13 -0.54 4.87
CA ARG A 120 11.43 -0.12 5.38
C ARG A 120 11.78 1.27 4.92
N ASN A 121 12.19 2.12 5.86
CA ASN A 121 12.89 3.35 5.56
C ASN A 121 14.36 3.02 5.30
N GLU A 122 14.88 3.27 4.10
CA GLU A 122 16.26 2.85 3.77
C GLU A 122 17.33 3.80 4.35
N SER A 123 16.94 4.99 4.80
CA SER A 123 17.83 5.91 5.51
C SER A 123 18.03 5.50 6.97
N THR A 124 16.93 5.31 7.72
CA THR A 124 17.00 4.96 9.15
C THR A 124 17.14 3.45 9.39
N ARG A 125 16.83 2.64 8.37
CA ARG A 125 16.68 1.17 8.44
C ARG A 125 15.50 0.69 9.28
N ASP A 126 14.67 1.61 9.80
CA ASP A 126 13.48 1.24 10.54
C ASP A 126 12.52 0.44 9.67
N LYS A 127 11.84 -0.51 10.32
CA LYS A 127 10.95 -1.44 9.66
C LYS A 127 9.60 -1.47 10.35
N THR A 128 8.54 -1.26 9.58
CA THR A 128 7.16 -1.46 10.01
C THR A 128 6.60 -2.68 9.33
N ARG A 129 6.06 -3.61 10.12
CA ARG A 129 5.32 -4.76 9.62
C ARG A 129 3.83 -4.52 9.78
N PHE A 130 3.10 -4.59 8.68
CA PHE A 130 1.64 -4.59 8.70
C PHE A 130 1.15 -6.03 8.54
N LEU A 131 0.24 -6.44 9.41
CA LEU A 131 -0.32 -7.79 9.47
C LEU A 131 -1.84 -7.72 9.37
N VAL A 132 -2.39 -8.49 8.45
CA VAL A 132 -3.81 -8.82 8.42
C VAL A 132 -4.02 -10.06 9.27
N THR A 133 -4.86 -9.97 10.30
CA THR A 133 -5.12 -11.07 11.24
C THR A 133 -6.38 -11.87 10.90
N ALA A 134 -7.27 -11.28 10.10
CA ALA A 134 -8.48 -11.90 9.62
C ALA A 134 -8.97 -11.20 8.35
N ALA A 135 -9.70 -11.92 7.51
CA ALA A 135 -10.41 -11.33 6.38
C ALA A 135 -11.80 -11.95 6.23
N GLY A 136 -12.79 -11.12 5.88
CA GLY A 136 -14.10 -11.57 5.44
C GLY A 136 -14.31 -11.12 4.00
N LEU A 137 -14.86 -12.01 3.16
CA LEU A 137 -15.16 -11.73 1.76
C LEU A 137 -16.66 -11.73 1.53
N SER A 138 -17.08 -11.06 0.44
CA SER A 138 -18.49 -10.96 0.05
C SER A 138 -19.38 -10.50 1.21
N LEU A 139 -18.90 -9.48 1.93
CA LEU A 139 -19.67 -8.79 2.96
C LEU A 139 -20.51 -7.70 2.30
N GLU A 140 -21.71 -7.51 2.79
CA GLU A 140 -22.62 -6.46 2.34
C GLU A 140 -22.52 -5.29 3.31
N PHE A 141 -22.18 -4.12 2.77
CA PHE A 141 -22.14 -2.86 3.51
C PHE A 141 -23.06 -1.85 2.80
N SER A 142 -23.74 -1.01 3.57
CA SER A 142 -24.50 0.09 2.99
C SER A 142 -23.53 1.10 2.36
N ALA A 143 -23.89 1.68 1.20
CA ALA A 143 -23.05 2.69 0.54
C ALA A 143 -22.77 3.88 1.47
N GLY A 144 -23.76 4.28 2.27
CA GLY A 144 -23.63 5.34 3.27
C GLY A 144 -22.50 5.10 4.28
N LEU A 145 -22.11 3.85 4.55
CA LEU A 145 -20.98 3.55 5.44
C LEU A 145 -19.67 4.21 4.99
N PHE A 146 -19.50 4.41 3.69
CA PHE A 146 -18.28 4.97 3.10
C PHE A 146 -18.38 6.48 2.82
N GLU A 147 -19.45 7.14 3.27
CA GLU A 147 -19.56 8.60 3.18
C GLU A 147 -18.60 9.26 4.18
N PRO A 148 -17.86 10.31 3.79
CA PRO A 148 -16.92 10.99 4.70
C PRO A 148 -17.57 11.46 6.00
N ALA A 149 -18.84 11.87 5.96
CA ALA A 149 -19.59 12.30 7.14
C ALA A 149 -19.74 11.23 8.23
N ARG A 150 -19.51 9.94 7.89
CA ARG A 150 -19.68 8.78 8.76
C ARG A 150 -18.34 8.27 9.31
N LEU A 151 -17.22 8.92 9.02
CA LEU A 151 -15.89 8.49 9.45
C LEU A 151 -15.75 8.40 10.98
N SER A 152 -16.48 9.25 11.71
CA SER A 152 -16.46 9.31 13.17
C SER A 152 -17.48 8.37 13.83
N ASP A 153 -18.28 7.65 13.04
CA ASP A 153 -19.27 6.72 13.56
C ASP A 153 -18.60 5.40 13.95
N ASP A 154 -19.02 4.83 15.08
CA ASP A 154 -18.63 3.47 15.44
C ASP A 154 -19.28 2.46 14.50
N VAL A 155 -18.46 1.57 13.93
CA VAL A 155 -18.91 0.49 13.04
C VAL A 155 -18.66 -0.84 13.71
N ALA A 156 -19.73 -1.62 13.89
CA ALA A 156 -19.62 -2.97 14.42
C ALA A 156 -18.84 -3.87 13.45
N PRO A 157 -17.90 -4.70 13.93
CA PRO A 157 -17.19 -5.63 13.06
C PRO A 157 -18.14 -6.69 12.50
N PRO A 158 -17.85 -7.26 11.32
CA PRO A 158 -18.61 -8.38 10.78
C PRO A 158 -18.65 -9.57 11.75
N PRO A 159 -19.71 -10.41 11.71
CA PRO A 159 -19.80 -11.60 12.57
C PRO A 159 -18.57 -12.50 12.44
N ALA A 160 -18.08 -13.05 13.54
CA ALA A 160 -16.88 -13.89 13.54
C ALA A 160 -16.98 -15.11 12.60
N SER A 161 -18.19 -15.65 12.39
CA SER A 161 -18.47 -16.74 11.44
C SER A 161 -18.26 -16.36 9.97
N ARG A 162 -18.18 -15.06 9.66
CA ARG A 162 -17.91 -14.51 8.33
C ARG A 162 -16.43 -14.13 8.14
N LEU A 163 -15.59 -14.35 9.15
CA LEU A 163 -14.16 -14.02 9.12
C LEU A 163 -13.31 -15.29 9.07
N VAL A 164 -12.38 -15.35 8.13
CA VAL A 164 -11.31 -16.34 8.12
C VAL A 164 -10.12 -15.76 8.88
N ARG A 165 -9.78 -16.37 10.02
CA ARG A 165 -8.62 -15.99 10.83
C ARG A 165 -7.33 -16.49 10.18
N PHE A 166 -6.32 -15.63 10.13
CA PHE A 166 -5.00 -16.01 9.66
C PHE A 166 -4.23 -16.52 10.87
N ALA A 167 -3.81 -17.79 10.84
CA ALA A 167 -2.89 -18.31 11.85
C ALA A 167 -1.63 -17.43 11.87
N GLN A 168 -1.19 -17.07 13.08
CA GLN A 168 0.05 -16.32 13.28
C GLN A 168 1.24 -17.13 12.76
#